data_AF-A0A815UL82-F1
#
_entry.id   AF-A0A815UL82-F1
#
_cell.length_a   1.000
_cell.length_b   1.000
_cell.length_c   1.000
_cell.angle_alpha   90.00
_cell.angle_beta   90.00
_cell.angle_gamma   90.00
#
_symmetry.space_group_name_H-M   'P 1'
#
loop_
_entity.id
_entity.type
_entity.pdbx_description
1 polymer ?
#
loop_
_entity_poly.entity_id
_entity_poly.type
_entity_poly.pdbx_seq_one_letter_code
_entity_poly.pdbx_strand_id
1 'polypeptide(L)'
;SEIKDPDRFKESFKQLLSDRTNMYEEVVKCKDIFDTAAEESCIDLIKTRLGCQSRCPVCGTKCDNTEINHTKHYGKRHLGSAFYGCTIGVTNKPLLWLCCHLWLTSSVCIGETEFHPKQNYFLERAPEWLDDLEQKSKTGDLYNDSKLPPEQRRAWMAVRHALVYRYSTTGMEDLENYDENLYPAIESVSADFEPKWDYNQS
;
A
#
# COMPACT_ATOMS: atom_id res chain seq x y z
N SER A 1 23.62 -44.64 -34.81
CA SER A 1 23.53 -44.83 -33.35
C SER A 1 22.14 -45.34 -33.05
N GLU A 2 21.98 -46.57 -32.57
CA GLU A 2 20.66 -47.08 -32.16
C GLU A 2 20.30 -46.56 -30.76
N ILE A 3 19.05 -46.14 -30.58
CA ILE A 3 18.52 -45.75 -29.28
C ILE A 3 18.35 -47.03 -28.46
N LYS A 4 19.14 -47.17 -27.39
CA LYS A 4 19.17 -48.37 -26.54
C LYS A 4 17.87 -48.60 -25.76
N ASP A 5 17.09 -47.56 -25.52
CA ASP A 5 15.83 -47.60 -24.78
C ASP A 5 14.81 -46.63 -25.40
N PRO A 6 14.02 -47.10 -26.39
CA PRO A 6 13.10 -46.26 -27.14
C PRO A 6 11.97 -45.69 -26.29
N ASP A 7 11.53 -46.40 -25.25
CA ASP A 7 10.37 -45.99 -24.45
C ASP A 7 10.76 -44.92 -23.44
N ARG A 8 11.91 -45.07 -22.77
CA ARG A 8 12.47 -44.00 -21.94
C ARG A 8 12.79 -42.75 -22.74
N PHE A 9 13.24 -42.91 -23.98
CA PHE A 9 13.45 -41.77 -24.89
C PHE A 9 12.12 -41.07 -25.21
N LYS A 10 11.06 -41.81 -25.54
CA LYS A 10 9.73 -41.23 -25.81
C LYS A 10 9.17 -40.47 -24.60
N GLU A 11 9.29 -41.01 -23.39
CA GLU A 11 8.83 -40.33 -22.18
C GLU A 11 9.61 -39.06 -21.91
N SER A 12 10.95 -39.13 -21.96
CA SER A 12 11.81 -37.96 -21.75
C SER A 12 11.54 -36.88 -22.80
N PHE A 13 11.29 -37.27 -24.05
CA PHE A 13 10.96 -36.34 -25.13
C PHE A 13 9.58 -35.70 -24.94
N LYS A 14 8.57 -36.46 -24.50
CA LYS A 14 7.24 -35.91 -24.15
C LYS A 14 7.32 -34.92 -23.00
N GLN A 15 8.09 -35.22 -21.96
CA GLN A 15 8.30 -34.30 -20.84
C GLN A 15 8.95 -33.01 -21.31
N LEU A 16 10.01 -33.09 -22.12
CA LEU A 16 10.68 -31.94 -22.73
C LEU A 16 9.72 -31.04 -23.54
N LEU A 17 8.81 -31.65 -24.31
CA LEU A 17 7.79 -30.90 -25.06
C LEU A 17 6.76 -30.23 -24.14
N SER A 18 6.37 -30.91 -23.06
CA SER A 18 5.47 -30.35 -22.04
C SER A 18 6.11 -29.17 -21.31
N ASP A 19 7.35 -29.33 -20.84
CA ASP A 19 8.10 -28.30 -20.14
C ASP A 19 8.32 -27.07 -21.02
N ARG A 20 8.63 -27.28 -22.31
CA ARG A 20 8.73 -26.20 -23.29
C ARG A 20 7.43 -25.42 -23.40
N THR A 21 6.29 -26.11 -23.43
CA THR A 21 4.97 -25.48 -23.55
C THR A 21 4.66 -24.65 -22.31
N ASN A 22 4.91 -25.21 -21.12
CA ASN A 22 4.77 -24.49 -19.85
C ASN A 22 5.64 -23.23 -19.79
N MET A 23 6.91 -23.32 -20.22
CA MET A 23 7.81 -22.16 -20.28
C MET A 23 7.28 -21.08 -21.22
N TYR A 24 6.72 -21.44 -22.38
CA TYR A 24 6.11 -20.45 -23.28
C TYR A 24 4.92 -19.75 -22.63
N GLU A 25 4.05 -20.48 -21.93
CA GLU A 25 2.92 -19.89 -21.21
C GLU A 25 3.38 -18.96 -20.08
N GLU A 26 4.42 -19.34 -19.34
CA GLU A 26 5.01 -18.48 -18.31
C GLU A 26 5.63 -17.21 -18.90
N VAL A 27 6.35 -17.31 -20.02
CA VAL A 27 6.93 -16.15 -20.71
C VAL A 27 5.82 -15.20 -21.19
N VAL A 28 4.73 -15.72 -21.73
CA VAL A 28 3.58 -14.89 -22.16
C VAL A 28 2.94 -14.20 -20.97
N LYS A 29 2.68 -14.91 -19.87
CA LYS A 29 2.14 -14.31 -18.63
C LYS A 29 3.05 -13.22 -18.09
N CYS A 30 4.35 -13.47 -18.03
CA CYS A 30 5.34 -12.49 -17.58
C CYS A 30 5.36 -11.25 -18.48
N LYS A 31 5.24 -11.45 -19.80
CA LYS A 31 5.14 -10.34 -20.75
C LYS A 31 3.89 -9.50 -20.50
N ASP A 32 2.72 -10.12 -20.34
CA ASP A 32 1.47 -9.39 -20.10
C ASP A 32 1.51 -8.60 -18.78
N ILE A 33 2.10 -9.18 -17.73
CA ILE A 33 2.34 -8.50 -16.44
C ILE A 33 3.27 -7.30 -16.65
N PHE A 34 4.36 -7.48 -17.40
CA PHE A 34 5.33 -6.42 -17.65
C PHE A 34 4.72 -5.27 -18.47
N ASP A 35 3.99 -5.59 -19.54
CA ASP A 35 3.32 -4.60 -20.39
C ASP A 35 2.29 -3.80 -19.58
N THR A 36 1.50 -4.48 -18.74
CA THR A 36 0.54 -3.84 -17.83
C THR A 36 1.25 -2.91 -16.84
N ALA A 37 2.32 -3.38 -16.17
CA ALA A 37 3.06 -2.60 -15.20
C ALA A 37 3.76 -1.38 -15.83
N ALA A 38 4.27 -1.52 -17.05
CA ALA A 38 4.89 -0.44 -17.80
C ALA A 38 3.85 0.62 -18.19
N GLU A 39 2.67 0.21 -18.64
CA GLU A 39 1.57 1.12 -18.97
C GLU A 39 1.09 1.87 -17.73
N GLU A 40 0.84 1.17 -16.62
CA GLU A 40 0.46 1.80 -15.35
C GLU A 40 1.51 2.81 -14.86
N SER A 41 2.80 2.47 -14.98
CA SER A 41 3.90 3.37 -14.62
C SER A 41 3.95 4.62 -15.50
N CYS A 42 3.72 4.48 -16.81
CA CYS A 42 3.66 5.61 -17.72
C CYS A 42 2.47 6.52 -17.39
N ILE A 43 1.30 5.92 -17.12
CA ILE A 43 0.10 6.65 -16.70
C ILE A 43 0.38 7.40 -15.38
N ASP A 44 1.00 6.75 -14.39
CA ASP A 44 1.32 7.37 -13.10
C ASP A 44 2.33 8.53 -13.27
N LEU A 45 3.30 8.41 -14.18
CA LEU A 45 4.21 9.50 -14.54
C LEU A 45 3.49 10.69 -15.19
N ILE A 46 2.59 10.41 -16.13
CA ILE A 46 1.76 11.44 -16.79
C ILE A 46 0.86 12.12 -15.76
N LYS A 47 0.17 11.37 -14.90
CA LYS A 47 -0.63 11.94 -13.81
C LYS A 47 0.24 12.82 -12.91
N THR A 48 1.41 12.33 -12.52
CA THR A 48 2.33 13.05 -11.62
C THR A 48 2.85 14.36 -12.23
N ARG A 49 3.11 14.41 -13.54
CA ARG A 49 3.66 15.60 -14.19
C ARG A 49 2.60 16.52 -14.80
N LEU A 50 1.61 15.95 -15.48
CA LEU A 50 0.71 16.66 -16.40
C LEU A 50 -0.78 16.59 -15.99
N GLY A 51 -1.16 15.63 -15.15
CA GLY A 51 -2.54 15.48 -14.69
C GLY A 51 -2.99 16.55 -13.69
N CYS A 52 -4.16 16.34 -13.08
CA CYS A 52 -4.68 17.22 -12.04
C CYS A 52 -3.68 17.38 -10.88
N GLN A 53 -3.41 18.63 -10.48
CA GLN A 53 -2.46 18.93 -9.41
C GLN A 53 -3.12 19.00 -8.03
N SER A 54 -4.45 18.88 -7.94
CA SER A 54 -5.17 18.84 -6.67
C SER A 54 -4.70 17.66 -5.82
N ARG A 55 -4.66 17.89 -4.51
CA ARG A 55 -4.27 16.91 -3.51
C ARG A 55 -5.35 16.77 -2.46
N CYS A 56 -5.52 15.57 -1.94
CA CYS A 56 -6.41 15.32 -0.82
C CYS A 56 -5.97 16.19 0.35
N PRO A 57 -6.86 17.00 0.94
CA PRO A 57 -6.48 17.94 2.00
C PRO A 57 -6.02 17.26 3.30
N VAL A 58 -6.32 15.98 3.50
CA VAL A 58 -5.94 15.25 4.74
C VAL A 58 -4.63 14.47 4.58
N CYS A 59 -4.43 13.76 3.47
CA CYS A 59 -3.24 12.91 3.27
C CYS A 59 -2.27 13.41 2.19
N GLY A 60 -2.61 14.47 1.46
CA GLY A 60 -1.78 14.98 0.36
C GLY A 60 -1.74 14.08 -0.88
N THR A 61 -2.50 12.98 -0.90
CA THR A 61 -2.65 12.07 -2.05
C THR A 61 -3.02 12.87 -3.29
N LYS A 62 -2.23 12.71 -4.36
CA LYS A 62 -2.50 13.38 -5.63
C LYS A 62 -3.76 12.82 -6.27
N CYS A 63 -4.55 13.67 -6.92
CA CYS A 63 -5.69 13.21 -7.69
C CYS A 63 -5.23 12.31 -8.86
N ASP A 64 -5.94 11.20 -9.06
CA ASP A 64 -5.63 10.24 -10.12
C ASP A 64 -6.18 10.64 -11.50
N ASN A 65 -6.88 11.76 -11.61
CA ASN A 65 -7.40 12.21 -12.89
C ASN A 65 -6.28 12.81 -13.76
N THR A 66 -6.22 12.36 -15.01
CA THR A 66 -5.29 12.87 -16.02
C THR A 66 -5.77 14.19 -16.63
N GLU A 67 -7.07 14.50 -16.54
CA GLU A 67 -7.61 15.79 -16.95
C GLU A 67 -7.33 16.86 -15.90
N ILE A 68 -6.90 18.05 -16.33
CA ILE A 68 -6.55 19.16 -15.42
C ILE A 68 -7.80 19.81 -14.83
N ASN A 69 -8.86 19.98 -15.64
CA ASN A 69 -10.03 20.81 -15.32
C ASN A 69 -11.27 19.97 -15.01
N HIS A 70 -11.19 19.14 -13.97
CA HIS A 70 -12.32 18.32 -13.53
C HIS A 70 -12.81 18.78 -12.14
N THR A 71 -14.09 18.50 -11.84
CA THR A 71 -14.78 19.04 -10.66
C THR A 71 -14.83 18.08 -9.47
N LYS A 72 -14.59 16.79 -9.70
CA LYS A 72 -14.59 15.75 -8.66
C LYS A 72 -13.25 15.05 -8.60
N HIS A 73 -12.58 15.11 -7.45
CA HIS A 73 -11.31 14.45 -7.23
C HIS A 73 -11.48 13.11 -6.55
N TYR A 74 -10.57 12.21 -6.93
CA TYR A 74 -10.47 10.87 -6.39
C TYR A 74 -9.01 10.45 -6.33
N GLY A 75 -8.71 9.49 -5.45
CA GLY A 75 -7.39 8.88 -5.34
C GLY A 75 -7.51 7.39 -5.06
N LYS A 76 -6.79 6.56 -5.81
CA LYS A 76 -6.68 5.11 -5.52
C LYS A 76 -5.91 4.88 -4.22
N ARG A 77 -4.92 5.73 -3.95
CA ARG A 77 -3.93 5.56 -2.88
C ARG A 77 -4.06 6.64 -1.79
N HIS A 78 -5.21 6.72 -1.12
CA HIS A 78 -5.32 7.53 0.09
C HIS A 78 -4.46 6.91 1.18
N LEU A 79 -3.33 7.54 1.47
CA LEU A 79 -2.50 7.13 2.59
C LEU A 79 -3.10 7.71 3.87
N GLY A 80 -2.75 7.11 5.00
CA GLY A 80 -3.13 7.70 6.26
C GLY A 80 -2.34 8.97 6.56
N SER A 81 -2.93 9.89 7.32
CA SER A 81 -2.18 10.92 8.04
C SER A 81 -1.21 10.30 9.07
N ALA A 82 -1.25 8.98 9.28
CA ALA A 82 -0.38 8.22 10.18
C ALA A 82 1.11 8.17 9.80
N PHE A 83 1.55 8.79 8.70
CA PHE A 83 2.96 9.19 8.61
C PHE A 83 3.38 10.13 9.76
N TYR A 84 2.41 10.64 10.54
CA TYR A 84 2.60 11.22 11.85
C TYR A 84 2.17 10.24 12.97
N GLY A 85 2.95 9.18 13.20
CA GLY A 85 3.25 8.62 14.52
C GLY A 85 2.12 8.29 15.53
N CYS A 86 0.88 7.99 15.13
CA CYS A 86 -0.15 7.60 16.10
C CYS A 86 0.06 6.15 16.56
N THR A 87 0.13 5.92 17.88
CA THR A 87 0.09 4.58 18.48
C THR A 87 -1.24 4.36 19.19
N ILE A 88 -1.68 3.11 19.26
CA ILE A 88 -2.80 2.69 20.12
C ILE A 88 -2.33 2.81 21.56
N GLY A 89 -2.90 3.71 22.36
CA GLY A 89 -2.41 4.01 23.71
C GLY A 89 -2.31 2.80 24.66
N VAL A 90 -3.12 1.75 24.45
CA VAL A 90 -3.10 0.53 25.27
C VAL A 90 -2.00 -0.45 24.84
N THR A 91 -1.72 -0.54 23.54
CA THR A 91 -0.83 -1.58 23.00
C THR A 91 0.50 -1.03 22.51
N ASN A 92 0.64 0.30 22.50
CA ASN A 92 1.72 1.06 21.87
C ASN A 92 2.00 0.67 20.40
N LYS A 93 1.05 -0.04 19.76
CA LYS A 93 1.19 -0.44 18.36
C LYS A 93 0.91 0.76 17.48
N PRO A 94 1.76 1.05 16.48
CA PRO A 94 1.49 2.11 15.53
C PRO A 94 0.23 1.77 14.74
N LEU A 95 -0.53 2.81 14.44
CA LEU A 95 -1.88 2.74 13.93
C LEU A 95 -1.95 3.50 12.61
N LEU A 96 -2.31 2.81 11.53
CA LEU A 96 -2.48 3.45 10.23
C LEU A 96 -3.94 3.88 10.04
N TRP A 97 -4.22 5.16 10.26
CA TRP A 97 -5.53 5.73 9.95
C TRP A 97 -5.60 6.27 8.54
N LEU A 98 -6.34 5.61 7.67
CA LEU A 98 -6.65 6.13 6.34
C LEU A 98 -7.45 7.43 6.44
N CYS A 99 -7.36 8.25 5.38
CA CYS A 99 -8.13 9.49 5.26
C CYS A 99 -9.63 9.30 5.52
N CYS A 100 -10.20 8.17 5.10
CA CYS A 100 -11.60 7.80 5.30
C CYS A 100 -11.91 7.08 6.63
N HIS A 101 -10.91 6.78 7.48
CA HIS A 101 -11.16 6.17 8.79
C HIS A 101 -11.78 7.18 9.74
N LEU A 102 -12.66 6.66 10.62
CA LEU A 102 -13.42 7.45 11.60
C LEU A 102 -14.15 8.63 10.94
N TRP A 103 -14.64 8.42 9.71
CA TRP A 103 -15.28 9.44 8.89
C TRP A 103 -16.41 10.19 9.59
N LEU A 104 -17.16 9.46 10.41
CA LEU A 104 -18.33 9.94 11.15
C LEU A 104 -18.06 10.16 12.65
N THR A 105 -16.83 9.92 13.12
CA THR A 105 -16.53 9.88 14.57
C THR A 105 -15.27 10.64 14.98
N SER A 106 -14.36 10.96 14.04
CA SER A 106 -13.19 11.79 14.29
C SER A 106 -13.45 13.24 13.92
N SER A 107 -12.70 14.17 14.51
CA SER A 107 -12.71 15.59 14.13
C SER A 107 -11.52 15.93 13.24
N VAL A 108 -11.66 16.99 12.45
CA VAL A 108 -10.54 17.66 11.76
C VAL A 108 -10.38 19.05 12.35
N CYS A 109 -9.18 19.39 12.81
CA CYS A 109 -8.88 20.72 13.35
C CYS A 109 -7.98 21.49 12.37
N ILE A 110 -8.40 22.70 12.00
CA ILE A 110 -7.61 23.63 11.18
C ILE A 110 -7.52 24.96 11.93
N GLY A 111 -6.34 25.24 12.47
CA GLY A 111 -6.16 26.34 13.41
C GLY A 111 -7.05 26.15 14.64
N GLU A 112 -7.90 27.12 14.93
CA GLU A 112 -8.86 27.09 16.05
C GLU A 112 -10.22 26.49 15.67
N THR A 113 -10.44 26.17 14.39
CA THR A 113 -11.72 25.62 13.92
C THR A 113 -11.71 24.11 13.97
N GLU A 114 -12.69 23.52 14.65
CA GLU A 114 -12.95 22.09 14.67
C GLU A 114 -14.14 21.75 13.75
N PHE A 115 -13.96 20.72 12.93
CA PHE A 115 -15.01 20.13 12.10
C PHE A 115 -15.31 18.71 12.62
N HIS A 116 -16.47 18.53 13.23
CA HIS A 116 -16.94 17.24 13.73
C HIS A 116 -18.35 16.92 13.20
N PRO A 117 -18.57 15.73 12.62
CA PRO A 117 -17.55 14.72 12.27
C PRO A 117 -16.64 15.18 11.12
N LYS A 118 -15.55 14.46 10.87
CA LYS A 118 -14.56 14.72 9.80
C LYS A 118 -15.22 15.02 8.45
N GLN A 119 -16.32 14.35 8.13
CA GLN A 119 -17.14 14.62 6.93
C GLN A 119 -17.52 16.11 6.76
N ASN A 120 -17.80 16.84 7.85
CA ASN A 120 -18.19 18.25 7.80
C ASN A 120 -17.10 19.14 7.21
N TYR A 121 -15.82 18.81 7.47
CA TYR A 121 -14.71 19.51 6.83
C TYR A 121 -14.80 19.42 5.30
N PHE A 122 -15.11 18.24 4.78
CA PHE A 122 -15.21 18.04 3.33
C PHE A 122 -16.48 18.64 2.75
N LEU A 123 -17.60 18.60 3.45
CA LEU A 123 -18.82 19.29 3.02
C LEU A 123 -18.60 20.80 2.86
N GLU A 124 -17.86 21.43 3.78
CA GLU A 124 -17.68 22.88 3.77
C GLU A 124 -16.44 23.37 2.99
N ARG A 125 -15.32 22.66 3.08
CA ARG A 125 -14.01 23.17 2.65
C ARG A 125 -13.40 22.44 1.46
N ALA A 126 -13.83 21.20 1.19
CA ALA A 126 -13.31 20.40 0.09
C ALA A 126 -14.39 19.47 -0.51
N PRO A 127 -15.55 20.00 -0.94
CA PRO A 127 -16.67 19.20 -1.42
C PRO A 127 -16.30 18.37 -2.66
N GLU A 128 -15.32 18.81 -3.43
CA GLU A 128 -14.79 18.13 -4.60
C GLU A 128 -14.13 16.77 -4.29
N TRP A 129 -13.74 16.51 -3.03
CA TRP A 129 -13.18 15.23 -2.56
C TRP A 129 -14.18 14.36 -1.80
N LEU A 130 -15.39 14.88 -1.53
CA LEU A 130 -16.35 14.25 -0.63
C LEU A 130 -16.77 12.87 -1.12
N ASP A 131 -17.16 12.74 -2.40
CA ASP A 131 -17.70 11.51 -2.97
C ASP A 131 -16.70 10.33 -2.87
N ASP A 132 -15.42 10.58 -3.15
CA ASP A 132 -14.36 9.56 -3.08
C ASP A 132 -14.18 9.02 -1.65
N LEU A 133 -14.07 9.93 -0.68
CA LEU A 133 -13.85 9.56 0.72
C LEU A 133 -15.10 8.95 1.36
N GLU A 134 -16.29 9.41 0.97
CA GLU A 134 -17.58 8.85 1.36
C GLU A 134 -17.75 7.42 0.83
N GLN A 135 -17.35 7.17 -0.42
CA GLN A 135 -17.36 5.81 -0.98
C GLN A 135 -16.36 4.92 -0.23
N LYS A 136 -15.14 5.41 -0.02
CA LYS A 136 -14.09 4.64 0.66
C LYS A 136 -14.37 4.39 2.13
N SER A 137 -15.07 5.28 2.83
CA SER A 137 -15.46 5.07 4.22
C SER A 137 -16.52 3.98 4.36
N LYS A 138 -17.43 3.86 3.37
CA LYS A 138 -18.43 2.78 3.31
C LYS A 138 -17.82 1.41 3.01
N THR A 139 -16.76 1.37 2.20
CA THR A 139 -16.05 0.12 1.85
C THR A 139 -14.89 -0.20 2.79
N GLY A 140 -14.47 0.76 3.61
CA GLY A 140 -13.27 0.67 4.45
C GLY A 140 -13.47 -0.18 5.69
N ASP A 141 -12.58 -1.14 5.90
CA ASP A 141 -12.53 -1.94 7.12
C ASP A 141 -11.89 -1.08 8.22
N LEU A 142 -12.69 -0.65 9.21
CA LEU A 142 -12.41 0.43 10.19
C LEU A 142 -11.07 0.33 10.94
N TYR A 143 -10.39 -0.82 10.90
CA TYR A 143 -9.19 -1.12 11.67
C TYR A 143 -8.13 -1.95 10.93
N ASN A 144 -8.24 -2.16 9.62
CA ASN A 144 -7.51 -3.26 9.00
C ASN A 144 -6.30 -2.84 8.17
N ASP A 145 -5.16 -2.69 8.85
CA ASP A 145 -3.82 -2.56 8.25
C ASP A 145 -3.50 -3.72 7.28
N SER A 146 -4.22 -4.85 7.37
CA SER A 146 -4.00 -6.08 6.59
C SER A 146 -4.62 -6.06 5.19
N LYS A 147 -5.33 -5.01 4.78
CA LYS A 147 -6.02 -4.94 3.47
C LYS A 147 -5.53 -3.85 2.52
N LEU A 148 -4.48 -3.12 2.89
CA LEU A 148 -3.91 -2.15 1.96
C LEU A 148 -3.18 -2.84 0.82
N PRO A 149 -3.15 -2.22 -0.38
CA PRO A 149 -2.30 -2.67 -1.47
C PRO A 149 -0.86 -2.88 -0.98
N PRO A 150 -0.17 -3.95 -1.44
CA PRO A 150 1.16 -4.31 -0.96
C PRO A 150 2.16 -3.16 -0.96
N GLU A 151 2.10 -2.26 -1.95
CA GLU A 151 2.99 -1.10 -2.07
C GLU A 151 2.80 -0.09 -0.94
N GLN A 152 1.55 0.16 -0.54
CA GLN A 152 1.24 1.09 0.55
C GLN A 152 1.65 0.49 1.89
N ARG A 153 1.49 -0.83 2.04
CA ARG A 153 1.99 -1.56 3.20
C ARG A 153 3.50 -1.48 3.29
N ARG A 154 4.23 -1.71 2.18
CA ARG A 154 5.70 -1.58 2.14
C ARG A 154 6.15 -0.16 2.47
N ALA A 155 5.54 0.86 1.88
CA ALA A 155 5.83 2.26 2.18
C ALA A 155 5.55 2.60 3.64
N TRP A 156 4.43 2.11 4.19
CA TRP A 156 4.11 2.25 5.61
C TRP A 156 5.15 1.58 6.51
N MET A 157 5.53 0.33 6.23
CA MET A 157 6.53 -0.39 7.02
C MET A 157 7.90 0.30 6.98
N ALA A 158 8.31 0.82 5.81
CA ALA A 158 9.56 1.55 5.65
C ALA A 158 9.58 2.88 6.44
N VAL A 159 8.45 3.61 6.49
CA VAL A 159 8.39 4.87 7.24
C VAL A 159 8.10 4.64 8.73
N ARG A 160 7.36 3.58 9.07
CA ARG A 160 7.15 3.10 10.45
C ARG A 160 8.49 2.82 11.13
N HIS A 161 9.47 2.26 10.43
CA HIS A 161 10.86 2.10 10.93
C HIS A 161 11.44 3.43 11.45
N ALA A 162 11.36 4.50 10.66
CA ALA A 162 11.87 5.82 11.04
C ALA A 162 11.03 6.51 12.14
N LEU A 163 9.73 6.21 12.21
CA LEU A 163 8.81 6.80 13.18
C LEU A 163 8.85 6.07 14.52
N VAL A 164 8.80 4.75 14.57
CA VAL A 164 8.91 3.97 15.82
C VAL A 164 10.25 4.24 16.50
N TYR A 165 11.33 4.32 15.71
CA TYR A 165 12.65 4.74 16.18
C TYR A 165 12.67 6.15 16.80
N ARG A 166 11.79 7.06 16.35
CA ARG A 166 11.70 8.45 16.87
C ARG A 166 10.67 8.65 17.98
N TYR A 167 9.66 7.78 18.07
CA TYR A 167 8.44 8.03 18.86
C TYR A 167 8.18 6.98 19.95
N SER A 168 9.15 6.11 20.28
CA SER A 168 9.12 5.35 21.54
C SER A 168 9.28 6.33 22.71
N THR A 169 8.14 6.81 23.17
CA THR A 169 7.91 7.75 24.25
C THR A 169 8.75 7.46 25.51
N THR A 170 9.82 8.25 25.76
CA THR A 170 10.29 8.78 27.08
C THR A 170 11.79 9.08 27.16
N GLY A 171 12.58 8.80 26.13
CA GLY A 171 13.98 9.17 26.09
C GLY A 171 14.58 8.78 24.76
N MET A 172 15.29 9.71 24.14
CA MET A 172 16.06 9.47 22.93
C MET A 172 17.23 8.55 23.25
N GLU A 173 17.07 7.22 23.28
CA GLU A 173 18.20 6.30 23.46
C GLU A 173 17.71 4.86 23.23
N ASP A 174 17.82 4.35 22.01
CA ASP A 174 18.65 3.16 21.72
C ASP A 174 18.48 2.70 20.26
N LEU A 175 19.57 2.76 19.50
CA LEU A 175 19.69 2.22 18.14
C LEU A 175 20.07 0.73 18.13
N GLU A 176 20.39 0.15 19.29
CA GLU A 176 21.23 -1.05 19.35
C GLU A 176 20.46 -2.38 19.19
N ASN A 177 19.13 -2.38 19.25
CA ASN A 177 18.32 -3.62 19.21
C ASN A 177 17.55 -3.80 17.89
N TYR A 178 18.29 -4.00 16.80
CA TYR A 178 17.73 -4.48 15.53
C TYR A 178 17.51 -6.00 15.60
N ASP A 179 16.24 -6.42 15.74
CA ASP A 179 15.88 -7.85 15.62
C ASP A 179 15.66 -8.23 14.16
N GLU A 180 16.73 -8.74 13.54
CA GLU A 180 16.75 -9.25 12.17
C GLU A 180 15.70 -10.33 11.89
N ASN A 181 15.22 -11.04 12.93
CA ASN A 181 14.23 -12.10 12.76
C ASN A 181 12.79 -11.57 12.65
N LEU A 182 12.51 -10.42 13.26
CA LEU A 182 11.21 -9.75 13.18
C LEU A 182 11.13 -8.76 12.00
N TYR A 183 12.27 -8.23 11.53
CA TYR A 183 12.33 -7.11 10.59
C TYR A 183 13.37 -7.31 9.47
N PRO A 184 13.16 -8.28 8.56
CA PRO A 184 14.09 -8.56 7.47
C PRO A 184 14.29 -7.35 6.54
N ALA A 185 15.50 -7.20 6.02
CA ALA A 185 15.86 -6.12 5.08
C ALA A 185 14.87 -6.05 3.90
N ILE A 186 14.50 -4.85 3.44
CA ILE A 186 13.48 -4.65 2.40
C ILE A 186 13.77 -5.47 1.14
N GLU A 187 15.03 -5.62 0.77
CA GLU A 187 15.45 -6.40 -0.40
C GLU A 187 15.35 -7.93 -0.19
N SER A 188 15.19 -8.37 1.06
CA SER A 188 15.13 -9.79 1.46
C SER A 188 13.71 -10.33 1.65
N VAL A 189 12.69 -9.47 1.57
CA VAL A 189 11.29 -9.84 1.80
C VAL A 189 10.58 -10.12 0.48
N SER A 190 10.02 -11.32 0.32
CA SER A 190 9.23 -11.64 -0.87
C SER A 190 7.95 -10.79 -0.94
N ALA A 191 7.41 -10.60 -2.15
CA ALA A 191 6.18 -9.85 -2.37
C ALA A 191 4.97 -10.41 -1.59
N ASP A 192 5.02 -11.69 -1.22
CA ASP A 192 3.94 -12.44 -0.56
C ASP A 192 4.22 -12.68 0.93
N PHE A 193 5.16 -11.95 1.53
CA PHE A 193 5.50 -12.13 2.93
C PHE A 193 4.34 -11.75 3.87
N GLU A 194 3.89 -12.72 4.64
CA GLU A 194 2.98 -12.53 5.77
C GLU A 194 3.76 -12.58 7.10
N PRO A 195 3.81 -11.48 7.87
CA PRO A 195 4.50 -11.49 9.15
C PRO A 195 3.76 -12.40 10.15
N LYS A 196 4.49 -13.32 10.78
CA LYS A 196 4.01 -14.11 11.92
C LYS A 196 4.39 -13.40 13.21
N TRP A 197 3.40 -13.02 14.01
CA TRP A 197 3.61 -12.34 15.27
C TRP A 197 3.64 -13.36 16.41
N ASP A 198 4.75 -13.42 17.15
CA ASP A 198 4.78 -14.12 18.44
C ASP A 198 4.31 -13.14 19.53
N TYR A 199 3.16 -13.44 20.12
CA TYR A 199 2.53 -12.57 21.12
C TYR A 199 3.14 -12.70 22.52
N ASN A 200 4.16 -13.55 22.69
CA ASN A 200 4.72 -13.90 24.00
C ASN A 200 6.06 -13.22 24.32
N GLN A 201 6.55 -12.32 23.46
CA GLN A 201 7.76 -11.53 23.73
C GLN A 201 7.39 -10.06 23.87
N SER A 202 7.07 -9.66 25.09
CA SER A 202 6.91 -8.27 25.53
C SER A 202 7.48 -8.10 26.93
#